data_AF-Q0PQD6-F1
#
_entry.id   AF-Q0PQD6-F1
#
_cell.length_a   1.000
_cell.length_b   1.000
_cell.length_c   1.000
_cell.angle_alpha   90.00
_cell.angle_beta   90.00
_cell.angle_gamma   90.00
#
_symmetry.space_group_name_H-M   'P 1'
#
loop_
_entity.id
_entity.type
_entity.pdbx_description
1 polymer ?
#
loop_
_entity_poly.entity_id
_entity_poly.type
_entity_poly.pdbx_seq_one_letter_code
_entity_poly.pdbx_strand_id
1 'polypeptide(L)'
;LPTPCFSGSRIARSGWRITVNRSSMWCSNGSSAAWPTNRERVADLAIYIAEQIGADQERVRRAGLLSRCDLMTEMVYEFPEMQGIMGRYQAQRDGEDAELAQAMDEFYMPRFSGDQLPQSQTGIAIALAERIDTLVGIFGIGMKPTGDKDPFALRRAALGAIRIMSEHSLSVNLPDLIANSAELLADKIEQNDTIVLVYDFIIERLKGVCLEQGISSDQFQAVASDPAEEYCRFLSST
;
A
#
# COMPACT_ATOMS: atom_id res chain seq x y z
N LEU A 1 53.59 -12.58 6.69
CA LEU A 1 52.61 -11.51 6.40
C LEU A 1 51.41 -11.74 7.30
N PRO A 2 51.06 -10.81 8.20
CA PRO A 2 50.20 -11.12 9.32
C PRO A 2 48.73 -11.19 8.93
N THR A 3 48.06 -12.23 9.40
CA THR A 3 46.61 -12.39 9.51
C THR A 3 46.04 -11.40 10.53
N PRO A 4 44.88 -10.76 10.27
CA PRO A 4 44.20 -10.01 11.32
C PRO A 4 43.40 -10.96 12.23
N CYS A 5 43.84 -11.05 13.49
CA CYS A 5 43.00 -11.46 14.60
C CYS A 5 41.91 -10.39 14.82
N PHE A 6 40.63 -10.78 14.75
CA PHE A 6 39.57 -10.05 15.42
C PHE A 6 39.04 -10.91 16.57
N SER A 7 39.47 -10.59 17.78
CA SER A 7 39.00 -11.17 19.03
C SER A 7 38.10 -10.18 19.77
N GLY A 8 36.85 -10.57 20.01
CA GLY A 8 35.94 -10.02 21.03
C GLY A 8 35.38 -8.62 20.74
N SER A 9 34.10 -8.32 20.88
CA SER A 9 33.09 -8.98 21.69
C SER A 9 31.71 -8.36 21.44
N ARG A 10 30.68 -9.22 21.40
CA ARG A 10 29.33 -8.94 21.93
C ARG A 10 28.39 -8.03 21.12
N ILE A 11 27.90 -8.49 19.96
CA ILE A 11 26.52 -8.19 19.50
C ILE A 11 25.91 -9.47 18.90
N ALA A 12 25.66 -10.46 19.76
CA ALA A 12 24.62 -11.45 19.51
C ALA A 12 23.55 -11.20 20.58
N ARG A 13 22.74 -10.15 20.40
CA ARG A 13 21.47 -10.05 21.13
C ARG A 13 20.44 -10.84 20.36
N SER A 14 20.32 -12.09 20.79
CA SER A 14 19.19 -12.99 20.58
C SER A 14 17.86 -12.26 20.76
N GLY A 15 16.95 -12.42 19.79
CA GLY A 15 15.52 -12.24 20.03
C GLY A 15 14.90 -10.92 19.60
N TRP A 16 15.11 -10.47 18.37
CA TRP A 16 14.13 -9.60 17.71
C TRP A 16 13.03 -10.51 17.17
N ARG A 17 12.01 -10.80 17.98
CA ARG A 17 10.74 -11.37 17.50
C ARG A 17 9.80 -10.18 17.35
N ILE A 18 9.15 -10.00 16.20
CA ILE A 18 8.08 -9.02 16.03
C ILE A 18 6.93 -9.47 16.92
N THR A 19 6.98 -9.06 18.19
CA THR A 19 6.00 -9.44 19.19
C THR A 19 4.91 -8.39 19.13
N VAL A 20 3.95 -8.56 18.21
CA VAL A 20 2.69 -7.81 18.26
C VAL A 20 1.87 -8.39 19.40
N ASN A 21 2.21 -8.04 20.64
CA ASN A 21 1.38 -8.32 21.81
C ASN A 21 0.48 -7.11 22.07
N ARG A 22 -0.77 -7.37 22.44
CA ARG A 22 -1.94 -6.46 22.54
C ARG A 22 -1.78 -5.24 23.46
N SER A 23 -0.58 -4.93 23.98
CA SER A 23 -0.42 -4.00 25.10
C SER A 23 0.91 -3.24 25.19
N SER A 24 1.91 -3.46 24.31
CA SER A 24 3.18 -2.72 24.39
C SER A 24 3.87 -2.60 23.04
N MET A 25 3.56 -1.47 22.39
CA MET A 25 4.09 -1.03 21.11
C MET A 25 5.57 -0.64 21.26
N TRP A 26 6.49 -1.50 20.84
CA TRP A 26 7.91 -1.16 20.69
C TRP A 26 8.13 -0.44 19.35
N CYS A 27 7.57 0.77 19.25
CA CYS A 27 8.02 1.83 18.33
C CYS A 27 8.37 3.06 19.19
N SER A 28 9.33 2.92 20.10
CA SER A 28 9.77 4.06 20.92
C SER A 28 11.29 4.08 20.98
N ASN A 29 11.88 4.92 20.13
CA ASN A 29 13.03 5.73 20.46
C ASN A 29 13.00 7.02 19.62
N GLY A 30 12.62 8.12 20.26
CA GLY A 30 13.23 9.42 19.97
C GLY A 30 12.64 10.30 18.86
N SER A 31 11.33 10.50 18.82
CA SER A 31 10.73 11.79 18.42
C SER A 31 9.23 11.75 18.73
N SER A 32 8.76 12.70 19.53
CA SER A 32 7.38 12.84 20.01
C SER A 32 6.40 13.32 18.93
N ALA A 33 6.50 12.75 17.73
CA ALA A 33 5.54 12.84 16.62
C ALA A 33 5.45 11.49 15.86
N ALA A 34 5.69 10.38 16.57
CA ALA A 34 5.99 9.06 15.99
C ALA A 34 4.75 8.19 15.74
N TRP A 35 4.03 8.47 14.66
CA TRP A 35 3.20 7.58 13.83
C TRP A 35 2.67 6.23 14.43
N PRO A 36 1.71 6.23 15.37
CA PRO A 36 0.95 5.03 15.72
C PRO A 36 -0.26 4.79 14.80
N THR A 37 -0.59 5.70 13.88
CA THR A 37 -1.96 5.80 13.32
C THR A 37 -2.12 5.42 11.84
N ASN A 38 -1.06 5.05 11.11
CA ASN A 38 -1.19 4.64 9.69
C ASN A 38 -1.46 3.13 9.53
N ARG A 39 -0.69 2.27 10.21
CA ARG A 39 -0.77 0.80 10.01
C ARG A 39 -2.12 0.19 10.39
N GLU A 40 -2.73 0.64 11.48
CA GLU A 40 -4.06 0.16 11.91
C GLU A 40 -5.12 0.51 10.86
N ARG A 41 -5.09 1.75 10.35
CA ARG A 41 -6.00 2.21 9.31
C ARG A 41 -5.81 1.45 8.00
N VAL A 42 -4.57 1.24 7.57
CA VAL A 42 -4.26 0.43 6.38
C VAL A 42 -4.74 -1.01 6.58
N ALA A 43 -4.62 -1.57 7.78
CA ALA A 43 -5.15 -2.90 8.08
C ALA A 43 -6.69 -2.93 7.99
N ASP A 44 -7.38 -1.94 8.55
CA ASP A 44 -8.84 -1.86 8.50
C ASP A 44 -9.36 -1.70 7.06
N LEU A 45 -8.73 -0.83 6.27
CA LEU A 45 -9.05 -0.67 4.85
C LEU A 45 -8.71 -1.93 4.03
N ALA A 46 -7.63 -2.62 4.37
CA ALA A 46 -7.27 -3.88 3.71
C ALA A 46 -8.27 -5.00 4.04
N ILE A 47 -8.84 -5.03 5.25
CA ILE A 47 -9.93 -5.97 5.59
C ILE A 47 -11.16 -5.71 4.72
N TYR A 48 -11.54 -4.44 4.53
CA TYR A 48 -12.62 -4.09 3.62
C TYR A 48 -12.37 -4.60 2.20
N ILE A 49 -11.14 -4.46 1.68
CA ILE A 49 -10.77 -5.02 0.36
C ILE A 49 -10.79 -6.55 0.38
N ALA A 50 -10.30 -7.18 1.45
CA ALA A 50 -10.23 -8.63 1.63
C ALA A 50 -11.62 -9.28 1.51
N GLU A 51 -12.65 -8.63 2.06
CA GLU A 51 -14.05 -9.05 1.93
C GLU A 51 -14.52 -9.12 0.47
N GLN A 52 -14.14 -8.14 -0.34
CA GLN A 52 -14.56 -8.04 -1.73
C GLN A 52 -13.83 -9.04 -2.65
N ILE A 53 -12.58 -9.39 -2.32
CA ILE A 53 -11.74 -10.27 -3.14
C ILE A 53 -11.67 -11.72 -2.60
N GLY A 54 -12.34 -12.01 -1.49
CA GLY A 54 -12.37 -13.33 -0.86
C GLY A 54 -11.07 -13.73 -0.17
N ALA A 55 -10.29 -12.78 0.34
CA ALA A 55 -9.06 -13.03 1.09
C ALA A 55 -9.32 -13.34 2.57
N ASP A 56 -8.36 -14.01 3.23
CA ASP A 56 -8.40 -14.26 4.67
C ASP A 56 -8.21 -12.95 5.46
N GLN A 57 -9.28 -12.46 6.08
CA GLN A 57 -9.28 -11.19 6.78
C GLN A 57 -8.32 -11.16 7.98
N GLU A 58 -8.12 -12.27 8.69
CA GLU A 58 -7.22 -12.30 9.84
C GLU A 58 -5.76 -12.24 9.37
N ARG A 59 -5.44 -12.96 8.29
CA ARG A 59 -4.12 -12.87 7.64
C ARG A 59 -3.87 -11.46 7.12
N VAL A 60 -4.85 -10.84 6.47
CA VAL A 60 -4.76 -9.46 5.96
C VAL A 60 -4.59 -8.45 7.09
N ARG A 61 -5.37 -8.57 8.17
CA ARG A 61 -5.24 -7.72 9.35
C ARG A 61 -3.84 -7.83 9.95
N ARG A 62 -3.34 -9.05 10.12
CA ARG A 62 -1.98 -9.31 10.63
C ARG A 62 -0.94 -8.69 9.71
N ALA A 63 -1.07 -8.85 8.40
CA ALA A 63 -0.17 -8.28 7.41
C ALA A 63 -0.17 -6.74 7.45
N GLY A 64 -1.34 -6.11 7.52
CA GLY A 64 -1.48 -4.66 7.65
C GLY A 64 -0.79 -4.10 8.90
N LEU A 65 -0.93 -4.77 10.04
CA LEU A 65 -0.26 -4.40 11.29
C LEU A 65 1.27 -4.56 11.24
N LEU A 66 1.75 -5.56 10.50
CA LEU A 66 3.18 -5.82 10.27
C LEU A 66 3.77 -4.97 9.15
N SER A 67 2.93 -4.25 8.39
CA SER A 67 3.38 -3.43 7.27
C SER A 67 4.47 -2.44 7.70
N ARG A 68 5.53 -2.35 6.88
CA ARG A 68 6.68 -1.46 7.12
C ARG A 68 7.48 -1.75 8.41
N CYS A 69 7.42 -2.96 8.96
CA CYS A 69 8.26 -3.34 10.10
C CYS A 69 9.76 -3.33 9.75
N ASP A 70 10.09 -3.62 8.50
CA ASP A 70 11.43 -3.59 7.91
C ASP A 70 12.07 -2.20 7.86
N LEU A 71 11.26 -1.13 7.75
CA LEU A 71 11.76 0.25 7.79
C LEU A 71 12.47 0.62 9.10
N MET A 72 12.28 -0.17 10.16
CA MET A 72 12.93 0.06 11.45
C MET A 72 14.29 -0.63 11.57
N THR A 73 14.72 -1.34 10.53
CA THR A 73 15.99 -2.07 10.53
C THR A 73 17.13 -1.17 10.04
N GLU A 74 18.31 -1.29 10.67
CA GLU A 74 19.54 -0.65 10.17
C GLU A 74 19.85 -1.11 8.73
N MET A 75 19.48 -2.35 8.38
CA MET A 75 19.67 -2.90 7.05
C MET A 75 18.93 -2.12 5.97
N VAL A 76 17.65 -1.80 6.16
CA VAL A 76 16.87 -1.02 5.17
C VAL A 76 17.31 0.46 5.17
N TYR A 77 17.79 0.97 6.31
CA TYR A 77 18.38 2.31 6.36
C TYR A 77 19.65 2.42 5.51
N GLU A 78 20.55 1.43 5.58
CA GLU A 78 21.78 1.38 4.78
C GLU A 78 21.52 0.98 3.31
N PHE A 79 20.54 0.10 3.07
CA PHE A 79 20.22 -0.45 1.75
C PHE A 79 18.71 -0.36 1.47
N PRO A 80 18.21 0.78 0.95
CA PRO A 80 16.78 0.98 0.68
C PRO A 80 16.17 -0.07 -0.27
N GLU A 81 16.97 -0.66 -1.15
CA GLU A 81 16.57 -1.75 -2.05
C GLU A 81 16.16 -3.04 -1.32
N MET A 82 16.52 -3.18 -0.04
CA MET A 82 16.11 -4.32 0.80
C MET A 82 14.70 -4.17 1.37
N GLN A 83 14.03 -3.05 1.11
CA GLN A 83 12.64 -2.83 1.50
C GLN A 83 11.72 -3.93 0.92
N GLY A 84 10.80 -4.43 1.74
CA GLY A 84 9.92 -5.56 1.41
C GLY A 84 10.62 -6.91 1.54
N ILE A 85 11.81 -7.07 0.95
CA ILE A 85 12.62 -8.29 1.05
C ILE A 85 12.92 -8.59 2.51
N MET A 86 13.40 -7.59 3.26
CA MET A 86 13.70 -7.74 4.68
C MET A 86 12.44 -7.95 5.52
N GLY A 87 11.30 -7.38 5.11
CA GLY A 87 10.00 -7.63 5.75
C GLY A 87 9.61 -9.10 5.66
N ARG A 88 9.69 -9.69 4.46
CA ARG A 88 9.43 -11.12 4.25
C ARG A 88 10.35 -12.01 5.08
N TYR A 89 11.66 -11.74 5.10
CA TYR A 89 12.61 -12.52 5.89
C TYR A 89 12.30 -12.47 7.39
N GLN A 90 11.90 -11.31 7.91
CA GLN A 90 11.52 -11.17 9.32
C GLN A 90 10.24 -11.95 9.64
N ALA A 91 9.21 -11.85 8.80
CA ALA A 91 7.97 -12.60 8.96
C ALA A 91 8.23 -14.13 8.96
N GLN A 92 9.04 -14.61 8.01
CA GLN A 92 9.44 -16.03 7.95
C GLN A 92 10.20 -16.47 9.20
N ARG A 93 11.18 -15.68 9.65
CA ARG A 93 11.96 -15.97 10.86
C ARG A 93 11.06 -16.06 12.10
N ASP A 94 10.04 -15.22 12.16
CA ASP A 94 9.13 -15.14 13.30
C ASP A 94 8.03 -16.22 13.26
N GLY A 95 8.01 -17.05 12.20
CA GLY A 95 7.08 -18.17 12.04
C GLY A 95 5.69 -17.76 11.57
N GLU A 96 5.58 -16.59 10.92
CA GLU A 96 4.34 -16.16 10.29
C GLU A 96 3.98 -17.07 9.11
N ASP A 97 2.71 -17.03 8.71
CA ASP A 97 2.21 -17.74 7.55
C ASP A 97 2.97 -17.38 6.27
N ALA A 98 3.12 -18.35 5.35
CA ALA A 98 3.93 -18.17 4.14
C ALA A 98 3.36 -17.09 3.21
N GLU A 99 2.04 -17.04 3.05
CA GLU A 99 1.38 -16.02 2.24
C GLU A 99 1.50 -14.65 2.92
N LEU A 100 1.36 -14.59 4.25
CA LEU A 100 1.58 -13.36 4.99
C LEU A 100 3.00 -12.83 4.81
N ALA A 101 4.00 -13.71 4.90
CA ALA A 101 5.38 -13.31 4.74
C ALA A 101 5.65 -12.81 3.31
N GLN A 102 5.08 -13.47 2.30
CA GLN A 102 5.12 -12.99 0.92
C GLN A 102 4.47 -11.61 0.78
N ALA A 103 3.33 -11.39 1.42
CA ALA A 103 2.64 -10.10 1.41
C ALA A 103 3.52 -8.95 1.92
N MET A 104 4.47 -9.19 2.83
CA MET A 104 5.38 -8.14 3.32
C MET A 104 6.29 -7.56 2.22
N ASP A 105 6.67 -8.37 1.23
CA ASP A 105 7.42 -7.92 0.05
C ASP A 105 6.47 -7.23 -0.95
N GLU A 106 5.33 -7.87 -1.19
CA GLU A 106 4.31 -7.42 -2.13
C GLU A 106 3.61 -6.12 -1.74
N PHE A 107 3.59 -5.75 -0.45
CA PHE A 107 3.06 -4.49 0.05
C PHE A 107 3.57 -3.27 -0.74
N TYR A 108 4.83 -3.31 -1.15
CA TYR A 108 5.48 -2.23 -1.90
C TYR A 108 5.24 -2.30 -3.41
N MET A 109 4.71 -3.41 -3.94
CA MET A 109 4.49 -3.62 -5.37
C MET A 109 3.18 -2.99 -5.86
N PRO A 110 3.13 -2.45 -7.09
CA PRO A 110 4.27 -2.15 -7.97
C PRO A 110 5.06 -0.92 -7.48
N ARG A 111 6.40 -0.98 -7.50
CA ARG A 111 7.31 0.08 -7.02
C ARG A 111 7.56 1.17 -8.07
N PHE A 112 7.44 0.81 -9.34
CA PHE A 112 7.59 1.69 -10.51
C PHE A 112 6.72 1.20 -11.68
N SER A 113 6.65 1.99 -12.75
CA SER A 113 5.85 1.64 -13.94
C SER A 113 6.41 0.38 -14.62
N GLY A 114 5.56 -0.60 -14.89
CA GLY A 114 5.96 -1.90 -15.45
C GLY A 114 6.55 -2.89 -14.43
N ASP A 115 6.60 -2.55 -13.14
CA ASP A 115 6.99 -3.49 -12.08
C ASP A 115 5.95 -4.62 -11.92
N GLN A 116 6.37 -5.70 -11.28
CA GLN A 116 5.51 -6.83 -10.90
C GLN A 116 4.39 -6.36 -9.96
N LEU A 117 3.25 -7.05 -10.02
CA LEU A 117 2.12 -6.83 -9.15
C LEU A 117 2.12 -7.81 -7.97
N PRO A 118 1.52 -7.45 -6.82
CA PRO A 118 1.27 -8.39 -5.73
C PRO A 118 0.51 -9.62 -6.24
N GLN A 119 0.94 -10.83 -5.91
CA GLN A 119 0.31 -12.06 -6.40
C GLN A 119 -0.57 -12.74 -5.36
N SER A 120 -0.23 -12.61 -4.07
CA SER A 120 -1.07 -13.15 -3.01
C SER A 120 -2.32 -12.29 -2.79
N GLN A 121 -3.43 -12.91 -2.41
CA GLN A 121 -4.64 -12.16 -2.07
C GLN A 121 -4.37 -11.18 -0.90
N THR A 122 -3.58 -11.64 0.07
CA THR A 122 -3.14 -10.81 1.20
C THR A 122 -2.32 -9.59 0.73
N GLY A 123 -1.35 -9.81 -0.15
CA GLY A 123 -0.51 -8.77 -0.73
C GLY A 123 -1.31 -7.77 -1.57
N ILE A 124 -2.24 -8.25 -2.39
CA ILE A 124 -3.15 -7.42 -3.20
C ILE A 124 -3.94 -6.48 -2.29
N ALA A 125 -4.55 -7.02 -1.23
CA ALA A 125 -5.37 -6.24 -0.31
C ALA A 125 -4.57 -5.13 0.37
N ILE A 126 -3.42 -5.45 0.97
CA ILE A 126 -2.63 -4.45 1.72
C ILE A 126 -1.93 -3.44 0.81
N ALA A 127 -1.48 -3.85 -0.39
CA ALA A 127 -0.82 -2.96 -1.34
C ALA A 127 -1.81 -1.96 -1.96
N LEU A 128 -3.05 -2.38 -2.22
CA LEU A 128 -4.12 -1.49 -2.67
C LEU A 128 -4.57 -0.55 -1.54
N ALA A 129 -4.81 -1.08 -0.34
CA ALA A 129 -5.21 -0.29 0.83
C ALA A 129 -4.21 0.85 1.09
N GLU A 130 -2.92 0.56 1.09
CA GLU A 130 -1.87 1.54 1.32
C GLU A 130 -1.91 2.72 0.33
N ARG A 131 -2.15 2.42 -0.95
CA ARG A 131 -2.16 3.43 -2.01
C ARG A 131 -3.38 4.33 -1.89
N ILE A 132 -4.55 3.74 -1.64
CA ILE A 132 -5.77 4.52 -1.41
C ILE A 132 -5.65 5.36 -0.13
N ASP A 133 -5.15 4.77 0.95
CA ASP A 133 -4.95 5.47 2.22
C ASP A 133 -4.04 6.69 2.07
N THR A 134 -2.93 6.52 1.34
CA THR A 134 -2.00 7.61 1.03
C THR A 134 -2.66 8.70 0.19
N LEU A 135 -3.40 8.32 -0.85
CA LEU A 135 -4.11 9.28 -1.71
C LEU A 135 -5.12 10.10 -0.90
N VAL A 136 -5.99 9.43 -0.14
CA VAL A 136 -7.02 10.08 0.67
C VAL A 136 -6.40 10.93 1.77
N GLY A 137 -5.40 10.42 2.49
CA GLY A 137 -4.73 11.15 3.56
C GLY A 137 -4.07 12.44 3.07
N ILE A 138 -3.33 12.38 1.96
CA ILE A 138 -2.57 13.52 1.44
C ILE A 138 -3.49 14.57 0.79
N PHE A 139 -4.53 14.14 0.07
CA PHE A 139 -5.57 15.06 -0.43
C PHE A 139 -6.38 15.67 0.72
N GLY A 140 -6.66 14.88 1.76
CA GLY A 140 -7.43 15.28 2.94
C GLY A 140 -6.82 16.45 3.71
N ILE A 141 -5.49 16.56 3.71
CA ILE A 141 -4.75 17.68 4.31
C ILE A 141 -4.39 18.78 3.29
N GLY A 142 -4.99 18.77 2.09
CA GLY A 142 -4.80 19.80 1.06
C GLY A 142 -3.46 19.73 0.32
N MET A 143 -2.68 18.66 0.47
CA MET A 143 -1.35 18.52 -0.13
C MET A 143 -1.38 17.83 -1.50
N LYS A 144 -2.34 18.17 -2.35
CA LYS A 144 -2.46 17.60 -3.69
C LYS A 144 -1.30 18.01 -4.62
N PRO A 145 -0.94 17.19 -5.63
CA PRO A 145 0.11 17.53 -6.59
C PRO A 145 -0.25 18.81 -7.37
N THR A 146 0.75 19.64 -7.68
CA THR A 146 0.56 20.91 -8.41
C THR A 146 1.55 21.03 -9.57
N GLY A 147 1.04 21.32 -10.77
CA GLY A 147 1.86 21.34 -12.00
C GLY A 147 2.64 20.04 -12.14
N ASP A 148 3.95 20.12 -12.35
CA ASP A 148 4.81 18.93 -12.47
C ASP A 148 5.24 18.33 -11.11
N LYS A 149 5.02 19.04 -10.00
CA LYS A 149 5.51 18.60 -8.67
C LYS A 149 4.60 17.55 -8.05
N ASP A 150 5.21 16.44 -7.65
CA ASP A 150 4.56 15.35 -6.90
C ASP A 150 5.47 14.88 -5.76
N PRO A 151 5.55 15.64 -4.65
CA PRO A 151 6.48 15.36 -3.56
C PRO A 151 6.16 14.06 -2.79
N PHE A 152 4.91 13.57 -2.86
CA PHE A 152 4.45 12.36 -2.17
C PHE A 152 4.23 11.17 -3.12
N ALA A 153 4.67 11.29 -4.37
CA ALA A 153 4.52 10.26 -5.39
C ALA A 153 3.06 9.79 -5.61
N LEU A 154 2.08 10.69 -5.46
CA LEU A 154 0.65 10.37 -5.60
C LEU A 154 0.27 9.90 -7.00
N ARG A 155 0.94 10.41 -8.06
CA ARG A 155 0.73 9.90 -9.43
C ARG A 155 1.10 8.43 -9.54
N ARG A 156 2.21 8.05 -8.88
CA ARG A 156 2.68 6.67 -8.84
C ARG A 156 1.74 5.79 -8.01
N ALA A 157 1.26 6.29 -6.87
CA ALA A 157 0.29 5.59 -6.04
C ALA A 157 -1.01 5.31 -6.82
N ALA A 158 -1.56 6.32 -7.51
CA ALA A 158 -2.77 6.17 -8.33
C ALA A 158 -2.59 5.17 -9.47
N LEU A 159 -1.49 5.27 -10.24
CA LEU A 159 -1.20 4.30 -11.31
C LEU A 159 -1.00 2.88 -10.78
N GLY A 160 -0.35 2.72 -9.62
CA GLY A 160 -0.22 1.42 -8.97
C GLY A 160 -1.56 0.83 -8.54
N ALA A 161 -2.45 1.65 -7.98
CA ALA A 161 -3.80 1.22 -7.59
C ALA A 161 -4.62 0.81 -8.81
N ILE A 162 -4.59 1.61 -9.89
CA ILE A 162 -5.25 1.29 -11.17
C ILE A 162 -4.78 -0.07 -11.68
N ARG A 163 -3.47 -0.30 -11.77
CA ARG A 163 -2.91 -1.56 -12.26
C ARG A 163 -3.32 -2.75 -11.40
N ILE A 164 -3.26 -2.62 -10.07
CA ILE A 164 -3.70 -3.69 -9.16
C ILE A 164 -5.18 -4.02 -9.41
N MET A 165 -6.04 -3.01 -9.52
CA MET A 165 -7.48 -3.22 -9.71
C MET A 165 -7.81 -3.78 -11.10
N SER A 166 -7.19 -3.29 -12.17
CA SER A 166 -7.48 -3.72 -13.54
C SER A 166 -6.85 -5.06 -13.88
N GLU A 167 -5.54 -5.24 -13.66
CA GLU A 167 -4.83 -6.46 -14.09
C GLU A 167 -5.24 -7.69 -13.26
N HIS A 168 -5.68 -7.52 -12.01
CA HIS A 168 -6.31 -8.60 -11.23
C HIS A 168 -7.83 -8.69 -11.39
N SER A 169 -8.45 -7.79 -12.19
CA SER A 169 -9.91 -7.73 -12.40
C SER A 169 -10.70 -7.70 -11.09
N LEU A 170 -10.24 -6.89 -10.13
CA LEU A 170 -10.84 -6.85 -8.81
C LEU A 170 -12.28 -6.31 -8.86
N SER A 171 -13.19 -6.98 -8.18
CA SER A 171 -14.59 -6.55 -8.00
C SER A 171 -14.72 -5.55 -6.85
N VAL A 172 -13.89 -4.51 -6.84
CA VAL A 172 -13.90 -3.47 -5.79
C VAL A 172 -14.44 -2.18 -6.37
N ASN A 173 -15.46 -1.60 -5.75
CA ASN A 173 -16.00 -0.30 -6.13
C ASN A 173 -15.06 0.82 -5.65
N LEU A 174 -14.53 1.62 -6.59
CA LEU A 174 -13.54 2.65 -6.27
C LEU A 174 -14.13 3.78 -5.40
N PRO A 175 -15.32 4.35 -5.71
CA PRO A 175 -15.98 5.32 -4.84
C PRO A 175 -16.15 4.83 -3.39
N ASP A 176 -16.65 3.60 -3.20
CA ASP A 176 -16.86 3.03 -1.87
C ASP A 176 -15.52 2.83 -1.13
N LEU A 177 -14.49 2.40 -1.85
CA LEU A 177 -13.15 2.22 -1.29
C LEU A 177 -12.53 3.55 -0.81
N ILE A 178 -12.69 4.61 -1.61
CA ILE A 178 -12.24 5.97 -1.24
C ILE A 178 -13.04 6.48 -0.04
N ALA A 179 -14.36 6.28 -0.04
CA ALA A 179 -15.24 6.70 1.05
C ALA A 179 -14.89 5.99 2.37
N ASN A 180 -14.64 4.67 2.32
CA ASN A 180 -14.22 3.90 3.50
C ASN A 180 -12.89 4.42 4.07
N SER A 181 -11.91 4.67 3.19
CA SER A 181 -10.64 5.27 3.62
C SER A 181 -10.83 6.67 4.23
N ALA A 182 -11.72 7.49 3.67
CA ALA A 182 -12.02 8.82 4.19
C ALA A 182 -12.72 8.77 5.55
N GLU A 183 -13.61 7.81 5.78
CA GLU A 183 -14.24 7.57 7.08
C GLU A 183 -13.22 7.21 8.15
N LEU A 184 -12.27 6.32 7.83
CA LEU A 184 -11.16 5.98 8.73
C LEU A 184 -10.21 7.16 9.01
N LEU A 185 -10.30 8.23 8.23
CA LEU A 185 -9.54 9.47 8.34
C LEU A 185 -10.37 10.66 8.84
N ALA A 186 -11.65 10.50 9.19
CA ALA A 186 -12.60 11.59 9.35
C ALA A 186 -12.09 12.77 10.20
N ASP A 187 -11.50 12.50 11.37
CA ASP A 187 -10.99 13.54 12.28
C ASP A 187 -9.73 14.26 11.78
N LYS A 188 -9.13 13.80 10.68
CA LYS A 188 -7.87 14.29 10.11
C LYS A 188 -8.06 14.95 8.74
N ILE A 189 -9.25 14.84 8.14
CA ILE A 189 -9.54 15.46 6.85
C ILE A 189 -9.94 16.91 7.08
N GLU A 190 -9.18 17.82 6.49
CA GLU A 190 -9.46 19.25 6.50
C GLU A 190 -10.25 19.69 5.26
N GLN A 191 -10.16 18.92 4.17
CA GLN A 191 -10.81 19.25 2.89
C GLN A 191 -12.12 18.48 2.69
N ASN A 192 -13.23 19.23 2.58
CA ASN A 192 -14.57 18.65 2.44
C ASN A 192 -14.76 17.85 1.13
N ASP A 193 -14.05 18.22 0.06
CA ASP A 193 -14.20 17.60 -1.26
C ASP A 193 -13.19 16.46 -1.50
N THR A 194 -12.55 15.92 -0.45
CA THR A 194 -11.46 14.94 -0.57
C THR A 194 -11.83 13.73 -1.41
N ILE A 195 -13.02 13.15 -1.20
CA ILE A 195 -13.49 11.97 -1.93
C ILE A 195 -13.54 12.25 -3.43
N VAL A 196 -14.16 13.38 -3.83
CA VAL A 196 -14.31 13.79 -5.23
C VAL A 196 -12.94 14.07 -5.85
N LEU A 197 -12.08 14.80 -5.14
CA LEU A 197 -10.75 15.14 -5.64
C LEU A 197 -9.86 13.91 -5.87
N VAL A 198 -9.92 12.92 -4.98
CA VAL A 198 -9.17 11.66 -5.12
C VAL A 198 -9.72 10.84 -6.28
N TYR A 199 -11.05 10.71 -6.37
CA TYR A 199 -11.71 10.00 -7.46
C TYR A 199 -11.33 10.60 -8.82
N ASP A 200 -11.52 11.92 -9.00
CA ASP A 200 -11.19 12.63 -10.23
C ASP A 200 -9.71 12.45 -10.60
N PHE A 201 -8.82 12.51 -9.60
CA PHE A 201 -7.39 12.32 -9.81
C PHE A 201 -7.05 10.91 -10.31
N ILE A 202 -7.70 9.87 -9.79
CA ILE A 202 -7.49 8.49 -10.25
C ILE A 202 -8.08 8.32 -11.67
N ILE A 203 -9.28 8.82 -11.93
CA ILE A 203 -9.94 8.74 -13.23
C ILE A 203 -9.17 9.48 -14.32
N GLU A 204 -8.58 10.65 -14.03
CA GLU A 204 -7.72 11.36 -14.97
C GLU A 204 -6.51 10.52 -15.39
N ARG A 205 -5.91 9.77 -14.45
CA ARG A 205 -4.76 8.88 -14.74
C ARG A 205 -5.19 7.65 -15.50
N LEU A 206 -6.34 7.07 -15.15
CA LEU A 206 -6.94 5.95 -15.86
C LEU A 206 -7.18 6.30 -17.33
N LYS A 207 -7.73 7.50 -17.59
CA LYS A 207 -7.91 8.00 -18.96
C LYS A 207 -6.58 8.06 -19.72
N GLY A 208 -5.50 8.48 -19.07
CA GLY A 208 -4.15 8.47 -19.66
C GLY A 208 -3.71 7.06 -20.06
N VAL A 209 -3.88 6.08 -19.18
CA VAL A 209 -3.56 4.66 -19.45
C VAL A 209 -4.38 4.12 -20.62
N CYS A 210 -5.68 4.40 -20.67
CA CYS A 210 -6.55 3.99 -21.77
C CYS A 210 -6.06 4.54 -23.12
N LEU A 211 -5.69 5.84 -23.17
CA LEU A 211 -5.19 6.47 -24.38
C LEU A 211 -3.86 5.85 -24.85
N GLU A 212 -2.96 5.51 -23.93
CA GLU A 212 -1.70 4.82 -24.24
C GLU A 212 -1.94 3.41 -24.82
N GLN A 213 -3.02 2.75 -24.40
CA GLN A 213 -3.46 1.45 -24.93
C GLN A 213 -4.28 1.56 -26.23
N GLY A 214 -4.49 2.76 -26.74
CA GLY A 214 -5.22 3.01 -27.99
C GLY A 214 -6.74 3.13 -27.84
N ILE A 215 -7.26 3.16 -26.61
CA ILE A 215 -8.69 3.42 -26.33
C ILE A 215 -8.94 4.92 -26.49
N SER A 216 -9.91 5.31 -27.31
CA SER A 216 -10.20 6.71 -27.58
C SER A 216 -10.88 7.40 -26.39
N SER A 217 -10.79 8.74 -26.33
CA SER A 217 -11.49 9.52 -25.29
C SER A 217 -13.01 9.30 -25.32
N ASP A 218 -13.58 9.07 -26.50
CA ASP A 218 -15.02 8.85 -26.66
C ASP A 218 -15.42 7.48 -26.12
N GLN A 219 -14.60 6.45 -26.36
CA GLN A 219 -14.80 5.11 -25.78
C GLN A 219 -14.71 5.14 -24.26
N PHE A 220 -13.73 5.86 -23.72
CA PHE A 220 -13.60 6.04 -22.27
C PHE A 220 -14.83 6.73 -21.67
N GLN A 221 -15.31 7.82 -22.30
CA GLN A 221 -16.49 8.54 -21.82
C GLN A 221 -17.77 7.72 -21.89
N ALA A 222 -17.93 6.87 -22.91
CA ALA A 222 -19.08 5.99 -23.03
C ALA A 222 -19.18 5.03 -21.84
N VAL A 223 -18.06 4.39 -21.46
CA VAL A 223 -18.00 3.53 -20.26
C VAL A 223 -18.15 4.37 -18.99
N ALA A 224 -17.61 5.60 -18.99
CA ALA A 224 -17.67 6.46 -17.82
C ALA A 224 -19.06 6.97 -17.44
N SER A 225 -19.97 6.95 -18.42
CA SER A 225 -21.36 7.35 -18.21
C SER A 225 -22.27 6.22 -17.69
N ASP A 226 -21.75 4.99 -17.56
CA ASP A 226 -22.52 3.84 -17.05
C ASP A 226 -22.50 3.81 -15.50
N PRO A 227 -23.67 3.78 -14.83
CA PRO A 227 -23.77 3.74 -13.37
C PRO A 227 -23.13 2.52 -12.70
N ALA A 228 -22.92 1.42 -13.43
CA ALA A 228 -22.24 0.24 -12.93
C ALA A 228 -20.76 0.30 -13.29
N GLU A 229 -19.98 1.13 -12.61
CA GLU A 229 -18.58 1.43 -12.93
C GLU A 229 -17.72 0.16 -13.18
N GLU A 230 -17.57 -0.20 -14.45
CA GLU A 230 -16.90 -1.42 -14.93
C GLU A 230 -15.48 -1.14 -15.45
N TYR A 231 -14.91 0.04 -15.18
CA TYR A 231 -13.67 0.49 -15.83
C TYR A 231 -12.50 -0.48 -15.69
N CYS A 232 -12.35 -1.09 -14.50
CA CYS A 232 -11.27 -2.04 -14.26
C CYS A 232 -11.48 -3.35 -15.03
N ARG A 233 -12.73 -3.78 -15.26
CA ARG A 233 -13.06 -4.93 -16.12
C ARG A 233 -12.92 -4.61 -17.60
N PHE A 234 -13.25 -3.39 -18.00
CA PHE A 234 -13.07 -2.95 -19.39
C PHE A 234 -11.60 -3.03 -19.82
N LEU A 235 -10.68 -2.64 -18.93
CA LEU A 235 -9.24 -2.74 -19.18
C LEU A 235 -8.69 -4.16 -19.21
N SER A 236 -9.29 -5.12 -18.51
CA SER A 236 -8.84 -6.51 -18.52
C SER A 236 -9.47 -7.37 -19.62
N SER A 237 -10.49 -6.86 -20.30
CA SER A 237 -11.21 -7.54 -21.39
C SER A 237 -10.77 -7.12 -22.80
N THR A 238 -9.89 -6.13 -22.91
CA THR A 238 -9.31 -5.62 -24.16
C THR A 238 -7.89 -6.13 -24.35
#